data_AF-A7S583-F1
#
_entry.id   AF-A7S583-F1
#
_cell.length_a   1.000
_cell.length_b   1.000
_cell.length_c   1.000
_cell.angle_alpha   90.00
_cell.angle_beta   90.00
_cell.angle_gamma   90.00
#
_symmetry.space_group_name_H-M   'P 1'
#
loop_
_entity.id
_entity.type
_entity.pdbx_description
1 polymer ?
#
loop_
_entity_poly.entity_id
_entity_poly.type
_entity_poly.pdbx_seq_one_letter_code
_entity_poly.pdbx_strand_id
1 'polypeptide(L)'
;MACSVPDSTDIERERHLRLQQLLVEGGTTALRKFFDNIHPPATLATVLTTKQRQLQQLVNKGILSSTQWSKLYPASGNPESKQFDISLLSALLRNICGILTPNDPFWSTYPPDANISDEANLVRIRMLRNDFAHSTTIRLNESQFEIFWEKLSSALGALGLNKFKIDDYKMRPIGTKDYTSVIQQWVASDGKILEKLHDMASTAARHHEEVKAGIEES
;
A
#
# COMPACT_ATOMS: atom_id res chain seq x y z
N MET A 1 24.77 20.22 1.36
CA MET A 1 24.29 19.23 0.36
C MET A 1 22.98 19.74 -0.19
N ALA A 2 22.88 19.92 -1.52
CA ALA A 2 21.63 20.29 -2.15
C ALA A 2 20.69 19.07 -2.10
N CYS A 3 19.49 19.25 -1.56
CA CYS A 3 18.42 18.26 -1.67
C CYS A 3 18.10 18.17 -3.18
N SER A 4 18.52 17.09 -3.84
CA SER A 4 18.23 16.89 -5.25
C SER A 4 16.72 16.79 -5.41
N VAL A 5 16.14 17.66 -6.25
CA VAL A 5 14.74 17.59 -6.63
C VAL A 5 14.47 16.18 -7.19
N PRO A 6 13.42 15.48 -6.73
CA PRO A 6 13.09 14.16 -7.28
C PRO A 6 12.97 14.24 -8.79
N ASP A 7 13.55 13.27 -9.53
CA ASP A 7 13.31 13.18 -10.97
C ASP A 7 11.79 13.03 -11.21
N SER A 8 11.30 13.66 -12.26
CA SER A 8 9.92 13.53 -12.74
C SER A 8 9.44 12.07 -12.79
N THR A 9 10.33 11.15 -13.18
CA THR A 9 10.05 9.72 -13.21
C THR A 9 9.78 9.14 -11.82
N ASP A 10 10.48 9.62 -10.79
CA ASP A 10 10.33 9.13 -9.43
C ASP A 10 9.02 9.62 -8.81
N ILE A 11 8.63 10.87 -9.12
CA ILE A 11 7.32 11.41 -8.72
C ILE A 11 6.17 10.61 -9.36
N GLU A 12 6.28 10.25 -10.64
CA GLU A 12 5.28 9.42 -11.32
C GLU A 12 5.14 8.02 -10.71
N ARG A 13 6.26 7.40 -10.33
CA ARG A 13 6.27 6.11 -9.63
C ARG A 13 5.67 6.23 -8.24
N GLU A 14 5.98 7.30 -7.53
CA GLU A 14 5.44 7.57 -6.21
C GLU A 14 3.90 7.66 -6.24
N ARG A 15 3.34 8.42 -7.19
CA ARG A 15 1.89 8.52 -7.40
C ARG A 15 1.25 7.15 -7.64
N HIS A 16 1.88 6.32 -8.47
CA HIS A 16 1.40 4.96 -8.72
C HIS A 16 1.41 4.11 -7.44
N LEU A 17 2.50 4.15 -6.67
CA LEU A 17 2.63 3.39 -5.43
C LEU A 17 1.60 3.81 -4.37
N ARG A 18 1.32 5.12 -4.23
CA ARG A 18 0.24 5.64 -3.37
C ARG A 18 -1.10 5.03 -3.73
N LEU A 19 -1.43 5.03 -5.02
CA LEU A 19 -2.71 4.54 -5.49
C LEU A 19 -2.82 3.03 -5.35
N GLN A 20 -1.75 2.30 -5.70
CA GLN A 20 -1.63 0.86 -5.49
C GLN A 20 -1.83 0.49 -4.01
N GLN A 21 -1.23 1.26 -3.10
CA GLN A 21 -1.36 1.03 -1.66
C GLN A 21 -2.79 1.26 -1.18
N LEU A 22 -3.42 2.39 -1.54
CA LEU A 22 -4.82 2.65 -1.21
C LEU A 22 -5.74 1.56 -1.77
N LEU A 23 -5.49 1.14 -3.00
CA LEU A 23 -6.28 0.11 -3.69
C LEU A 23 -6.17 -1.24 -2.99
N VAL A 24 -4.96 -1.67 -2.62
CA VAL A 24 -4.75 -2.96 -1.96
C VAL A 24 -5.21 -2.91 -0.52
N GLU A 25 -4.71 -2.00 0.31
CA GLU A 25 -4.99 -1.98 1.74
C GLU A 25 -6.38 -1.42 2.05
N GLY A 26 -6.68 -0.24 1.49
CA GLY A 26 -7.98 0.42 1.64
C GLY A 26 -9.10 -0.38 0.97
N GLY A 27 -8.87 -0.85 -0.26
CA GLY A 27 -9.82 -1.72 -0.96
C GLY A 27 -10.06 -3.03 -0.26
N THR A 28 -9.02 -3.73 0.22
CA THR A 28 -9.21 -4.95 1.02
C THR A 28 -10.05 -4.68 2.27
N THR A 29 -9.78 -3.57 2.97
CA THR A 29 -10.53 -3.19 4.17
C THR A 29 -12.01 -2.95 3.87
N ALA A 30 -12.30 -2.16 2.83
CA ALA A 30 -13.67 -1.83 2.44
C ALA A 30 -14.45 -3.07 1.96
N LEU A 31 -13.86 -3.86 1.04
CA LEU A 31 -14.49 -5.08 0.53
C LEU A 31 -14.72 -6.11 1.64
N ARG A 32 -13.79 -6.24 2.59
CA ARG A 32 -13.92 -7.16 3.72
C ARG A 32 -15.05 -6.73 4.64
N LYS A 33 -15.14 -5.44 4.99
CA LYS A 33 -16.25 -4.92 5.80
C LYS A 33 -17.59 -5.19 5.13
N PHE A 34 -17.70 -4.95 3.82
CA PHE A 34 -18.91 -5.27 3.06
C PHE A 34 -19.22 -6.77 3.06
N PHE A 35 -18.21 -7.61 2.82
CA PHE A 35 -18.35 -9.07 2.86
C PHE A 35 -18.79 -9.58 4.24
N ASP A 36 -18.16 -9.10 5.31
CA ASP A 36 -18.46 -9.50 6.70
C ASP A 36 -19.86 -9.05 7.14
N ASN A 37 -20.41 -7.97 6.55
CA ASN A 37 -21.80 -7.58 6.79
C ASN A 37 -22.80 -8.58 6.18
N ILE A 38 -22.45 -9.24 5.07
CA ILE A 38 -23.28 -10.26 4.44
C ILE A 38 -23.04 -11.63 5.09
N HIS A 39 -21.77 -11.96 5.34
CA HIS A 39 -21.31 -13.24 5.89
C HIS A 39 -20.46 -12.98 7.14
N PRO A 40 -21.08 -12.79 8.31
CA PRO A 40 -20.36 -12.52 9.55
C PRO A 40 -19.27 -13.57 9.84
N PRO A 41 -18.11 -13.17 10.41
CA PRO A 41 -17.02 -14.10 10.72
C PRO A 41 -17.46 -15.30 11.56
N ALA A 42 -18.42 -15.12 12.47
CA ALA A 42 -18.96 -16.20 13.31
C ALA A 42 -19.67 -17.31 12.51
N THR A 43 -20.24 -16.98 11.35
CA THR A 43 -20.99 -17.91 10.49
C THR A 43 -20.23 -18.29 9.21
N LEU A 44 -19.04 -17.72 9.01
CA LEU A 44 -18.29 -17.83 7.76
C LEU A 44 -17.98 -19.29 7.40
N ALA A 45 -17.58 -20.11 8.36
CA ALA A 45 -17.30 -21.53 8.14
C ALA A 45 -18.53 -22.27 7.55
N THR A 46 -19.71 -22.07 8.15
CA THR A 46 -20.96 -22.69 7.70
C THR A 46 -21.37 -22.21 6.30
N VAL A 47 -21.22 -20.92 6.02
CA VAL A 47 -21.49 -20.35 4.69
C VAL A 47 -20.58 -20.98 3.65
N LEU A 48 -19.28 -21.07 3.93
CA LEU A 48 -18.31 -21.64 3.00
C LEU A 48 -18.61 -23.13 2.73
N THR A 49 -18.87 -23.93 3.77
CA THR A 49 -19.31 -25.33 3.61
C THR A 49 -20.54 -25.44 2.70
N THR A 50 -21.53 -24.57 2.89
CA THR A 50 -22.75 -24.57 2.06
C THR A 50 -22.47 -24.21 0.60
N LYS A 51 -21.48 -23.33 0.35
CA LYS A 51 -21.08 -22.87 -0.98
C LYS A 51 -19.92 -23.65 -1.59
N GLN A 52 -19.45 -24.72 -0.95
CA GLN A 52 -18.22 -25.43 -1.32
C GLN A 52 -18.20 -25.91 -2.77
N ARG A 53 -19.30 -26.51 -3.24
CA ARG A 53 -19.39 -26.98 -4.64
C ARG A 53 -19.23 -25.83 -5.63
N GLN A 54 -19.86 -24.68 -5.37
CA GLN A 54 -19.77 -23.50 -6.21
C GLN A 54 -18.34 -22.93 -6.21
N LEU A 55 -17.71 -22.85 -5.03
CA LEU A 55 -16.33 -22.37 -4.89
C LEU A 55 -15.33 -23.30 -5.57
N GLN A 56 -15.54 -24.62 -5.52
CA GLN A 56 -14.68 -25.59 -6.19
C GLN A 56 -14.76 -25.47 -7.72
N GLN A 57 -15.93 -25.13 -8.28
CA GLN A 57 -16.04 -24.80 -9.70
C GLN A 57 -15.20 -23.56 -10.07
N LEU A 58 -15.05 -22.58 -9.17
CA LEU A 58 -14.20 -21.42 -9.41
C LEU A 58 -12.71 -21.79 -9.43
N VAL A 59 -12.29 -22.74 -8.60
CA VAL A 59 -10.92 -23.30 -8.66
C VAL A 59 -10.70 -24.01 -9.99
N ASN A 60 -11.64 -24.87 -10.40
CA ASN A 60 -11.54 -25.61 -11.67
C ASN A 60 -11.49 -24.68 -12.90
N LYS A 61 -12.10 -23.49 -12.81
CA LYS A 61 -12.06 -22.44 -13.84
C LYS A 61 -10.83 -21.54 -13.76
N GLY A 62 -9.93 -21.75 -12.79
CA GLY A 62 -8.75 -20.90 -12.57
C GLY A 62 -9.07 -19.52 -12.01
N ILE A 63 -10.31 -19.28 -11.55
CA ILE A 63 -10.72 -18.00 -10.95
C ILE A 63 -10.18 -17.89 -9.52
N LEU A 64 -10.16 -19.01 -8.79
CA LEU A 64 -9.53 -19.10 -7.47
C LEU A 64 -8.25 -19.93 -7.56
N SER A 65 -7.19 -19.46 -6.91
CA SER A 65 -5.93 -20.20 -6.81
C SER A 65 -5.96 -21.23 -5.68
N SER A 66 -5.02 -22.18 -5.70
CA SER A 66 -4.82 -23.13 -4.58
C SER A 66 -4.54 -22.41 -3.25
N THR A 67 -3.74 -21.33 -3.29
CA THR A 67 -3.46 -20.49 -2.12
C THR A 67 -4.71 -19.78 -1.58
N GLN A 68 -5.62 -19.37 -2.46
CA GLN A 68 -6.90 -18.81 -2.02
C GLN A 68 -7.83 -19.89 -1.48
N TRP A 69 -7.82 -21.09 -2.07
CA TRP A 69 -8.58 -22.24 -1.59
C TRP A 69 -8.18 -22.63 -0.17
N SER A 70 -6.88 -22.67 0.15
CA SER A 70 -6.42 -23.00 1.50
C SER A 70 -6.78 -21.96 2.56
N LYS A 71 -7.06 -20.71 2.16
CA LYS A 71 -7.63 -19.68 3.05
C LYS A 71 -9.13 -19.92 3.33
N LEU A 72 -9.86 -20.46 2.36
CA LEU A 72 -11.29 -20.78 2.51
C LEU A 72 -11.51 -22.11 3.26
N TYR A 73 -10.62 -23.08 3.06
CA TYR A 73 -10.66 -24.41 3.67
C TYR A 73 -9.29 -24.74 4.27
N PRO A 74 -8.93 -24.13 5.40
CA PRO A 74 -7.65 -24.37 6.04
C PRO A 74 -7.56 -25.80 6.59
N ALA A 75 -6.35 -26.36 6.64
CA ALA A 75 -6.11 -27.69 7.18
C ALA A 75 -6.39 -27.79 8.69
N SER A 76 -6.28 -26.67 9.40
CA SER A 76 -6.61 -26.55 10.82
C SER A 76 -7.25 -25.20 11.12
N GLY A 77 -8.17 -25.18 12.08
CA GLY A 77 -8.91 -23.98 12.47
C GLY A 77 -10.04 -23.61 11.51
N ASN A 78 -10.63 -22.43 11.75
CA ASN A 78 -11.69 -21.88 10.93
C ASN A 78 -11.14 -20.87 9.92
N PRO A 79 -11.78 -20.72 8.74
CA PRO A 79 -11.45 -19.65 7.81
C PRO A 79 -11.71 -18.29 8.46
N GLU A 80 -10.80 -17.34 8.24
CA GLU A 80 -10.92 -15.99 8.75
C GLU A 80 -10.88 -15.00 7.59
N SER A 81 -11.95 -14.19 7.43
CA SER A 81 -12.02 -13.18 6.37
C SER A 81 -10.86 -12.19 6.41
N LYS A 82 -10.23 -12.04 7.60
CA LYS A 82 -9.04 -11.21 7.80
C LYS A 82 -7.82 -11.62 6.95
N GLN A 83 -7.79 -12.87 6.49
CA GLN A 83 -6.73 -13.44 5.65
C GLN A 83 -7.00 -13.28 4.14
N PHE A 84 -8.20 -12.82 3.76
CA PHE A 84 -8.61 -12.74 2.37
C PHE A 84 -8.05 -11.48 1.72
N ASP A 85 -7.30 -11.64 0.64
CA ASP A 85 -6.84 -10.53 -0.18
C ASP A 85 -7.99 -9.92 -1.01
N ILE A 86 -7.76 -8.72 -1.56
CA ILE A 86 -8.73 -8.01 -2.40
C ILE A 86 -9.28 -8.85 -3.55
N SER A 87 -8.46 -9.73 -4.13
CA SER A 87 -8.85 -10.58 -5.25
C SER A 87 -9.84 -11.65 -4.82
N LEU A 88 -9.53 -12.33 -3.71
CA LEU A 88 -10.41 -13.32 -3.12
C LEU A 88 -11.73 -12.70 -2.69
N LEU A 89 -11.69 -11.55 -1.99
CA LEU A 89 -12.89 -10.81 -1.59
C LEU A 89 -13.77 -10.45 -2.80
N SER A 90 -13.16 -9.91 -3.86
CA SER A 90 -13.88 -9.58 -5.11
C SER A 90 -14.55 -10.81 -5.74
N ALA A 91 -13.87 -11.97 -5.72
CA ALA A 91 -14.42 -13.22 -6.23
C ALA A 91 -15.58 -13.73 -5.37
N LEU A 92 -15.48 -13.68 -4.04
CA LEU A 92 -16.56 -14.11 -3.14
C LEU A 92 -17.79 -13.20 -3.24
N LEU A 93 -17.59 -11.88 -3.28
CA LEU A 93 -18.67 -10.90 -3.44
C LEU A 93 -19.47 -11.15 -4.72
N ARG A 94 -18.77 -11.35 -5.84
CA ARG A 94 -19.39 -11.66 -7.14
C ARG A 94 -20.14 -12.99 -7.16
N ASN A 95 -19.62 -14.02 -6.49
CA ASN A 95 -20.09 -15.39 -6.72
C ASN A 95 -21.03 -15.92 -5.64
N ILE A 96 -20.81 -15.58 -4.37
CA ILE A 96 -21.51 -16.24 -3.24
C ILE A 96 -22.31 -15.29 -2.36
N CYS A 97 -22.26 -13.98 -2.60
CA CYS A 97 -22.96 -12.98 -1.77
C CYS A 97 -24.34 -12.57 -2.31
N GLY A 98 -24.75 -13.07 -3.49
CA GLY A 98 -26.10 -12.83 -4.02
C GLY A 98 -26.39 -11.38 -4.42
N ILE A 99 -25.34 -10.55 -4.57
CA ILE A 99 -25.44 -9.13 -4.93
C ILE A 99 -26.06 -8.96 -6.33
N LEU A 100 -25.51 -9.67 -7.30
CA LEU A 100 -26.00 -9.82 -8.66
C LEU A 100 -25.73 -11.25 -9.12
N THR A 101 -26.29 -11.65 -10.27
CA THR A 101 -25.91 -12.95 -10.84
C THR A 101 -24.43 -12.91 -11.24
N PRO A 102 -23.64 -13.99 -11.04
CA PRO A 102 -22.20 -13.94 -11.30
C PRO A 102 -21.84 -13.66 -12.77
N ASN A 103 -22.74 -13.99 -13.70
CA ASN A 103 -22.57 -13.78 -15.14
C ASN A 103 -23.14 -12.44 -15.63
N ASP A 104 -23.66 -11.61 -14.72
CA ASP A 104 -24.17 -10.30 -15.08
C ASP A 104 -23.08 -9.46 -15.76
N PRO A 105 -23.35 -8.87 -16.95
CA PRO A 105 -22.41 -7.98 -17.63
C PRO A 105 -21.92 -6.83 -16.76
N PHE A 106 -22.73 -6.40 -15.78
CA PHE A 106 -22.38 -5.37 -14.82
C PHE A 106 -21.05 -5.65 -14.10
N TRP A 107 -20.72 -6.92 -13.83
CA TRP A 107 -19.44 -7.27 -13.22
C TRP A 107 -18.22 -7.01 -14.11
N SER A 108 -18.42 -6.86 -15.42
CA SER A 108 -17.34 -6.79 -16.42
C SER A 108 -17.35 -5.47 -17.19
N THR A 109 -18.13 -4.49 -16.75
CA THR A 109 -18.22 -3.18 -17.39
C THR A 109 -18.03 -2.10 -16.34
N TYR A 110 -17.23 -1.09 -16.64
CA TYR A 110 -17.07 0.07 -15.79
C TYR A 110 -18.43 0.76 -15.58
N PRO A 111 -18.91 0.89 -14.33
CA PRO A 111 -20.14 1.61 -14.06
C PRO A 111 -19.98 3.10 -14.37
N PRO A 112 -21.05 3.81 -14.78
CA PRO A 112 -21.03 5.26 -14.93
C PRO A 112 -20.55 5.96 -13.65
N ASP A 113 -19.79 7.03 -13.78
CA ASP A 113 -19.22 7.74 -12.63
C ASP A 113 -20.31 8.36 -11.72
N ALA A 114 -21.48 8.68 -12.26
CA ALA A 114 -22.66 9.11 -11.49
C ALA A 114 -23.35 7.97 -10.71
N ASN A 115 -23.06 6.70 -11.03
CA ASN A 115 -23.61 5.56 -10.30
C ASN A 115 -22.77 5.28 -9.05
N ILE A 116 -23.34 5.67 -7.91
CA ILE A 116 -22.74 5.57 -6.57
C ILE A 116 -23.28 4.40 -5.74
N SER A 117 -24.03 3.47 -6.35
CA SER A 117 -24.49 2.25 -5.66
C SER A 117 -23.31 1.42 -5.13
N ASP A 118 -23.55 0.64 -4.07
CA ASP A 118 -22.54 -0.25 -3.52
C ASP A 118 -22.03 -1.21 -4.59
N GLU A 119 -22.91 -1.79 -5.40
CA GLU A 119 -22.56 -2.66 -6.52
C GLU A 119 -21.64 -1.97 -7.51
N ALA A 120 -21.94 -0.73 -7.90
CA ALA A 120 -21.09 0.05 -8.79
C ALA A 120 -19.70 0.29 -8.18
N ASN A 121 -19.64 0.60 -6.89
CA ASN A 121 -18.37 0.83 -6.19
C ASN A 121 -17.54 -0.44 -6.05
N LEU A 122 -18.17 -1.59 -5.79
CA LEU A 122 -17.51 -2.90 -5.78
C LEU A 122 -16.88 -3.23 -7.14
N VAL A 123 -17.63 -3.02 -8.24
CA VAL A 123 -17.12 -3.25 -9.60
C VAL A 123 -15.99 -2.28 -9.92
N ARG A 124 -16.13 -1.00 -9.59
CA ARG A 124 -15.12 0.04 -9.82
C ARG A 124 -13.79 -0.30 -9.14
N ILE A 125 -13.80 -0.73 -7.88
CA ILE A 125 -12.59 -1.19 -7.18
C ILE A 125 -11.96 -2.41 -7.87
N ARG A 126 -12.78 -3.38 -8.27
CA ARG A 126 -12.28 -4.57 -8.96
C ARG A 126 -11.64 -4.22 -10.31
N MET A 127 -12.27 -3.34 -11.09
CA MET A 127 -11.77 -2.92 -12.40
C MET A 127 -10.47 -2.12 -12.26
N LEU A 128 -10.40 -1.18 -11.32
CA LEU A 128 -9.15 -0.47 -11.01
C LEU A 128 -8.04 -1.43 -10.62
N ARG A 129 -8.32 -2.43 -9.77
CA ARG A 129 -7.33 -3.45 -9.40
C ARG A 129 -6.85 -4.23 -10.62
N ASN A 130 -7.76 -4.59 -11.52
CA ASN A 130 -7.41 -5.29 -12.75
C ASN A 130 -6.49 -4.44 -13.64
N ASP A 131 -6.85 -3.17 -13.87
CA ASP A 131 -6.09 -2.26 -14.73
C ASP A 131 -4.70 -2.00 -14.18
N PHE A 132 -4.57 -1.78 -12.87
CA PHE A 132 -3.28 -1.56 -12.22
C PHE A 132 -2.42 -2.83 -12.16
N ALA A 133 -3.02 -4.00 -11.96
CA ALA A 133 -2.30 -5.28 -11.97
C ALA A 133 -1.77 -5.67 -13.37
N HIS A 134 -2.44 -5.22 -14.43
CA HIS A 134 -2.05 -5.48 -15.81
C HIS A 134 -1.29 -4.33 -16.46
N SER A 135 -1.04 -3.24 -15.74
CA SER A 135 -0.26 -2.12 -16.25
C SER A 135 1.17 -2.55 -16.60
N THR A 136 1.65 -2.15 -17.77
CA THR A 136 3.03 -2.42 -18.22
C THR A 136 4.06 -1.45 -17.62
N THR A 137 3.58 -0.41 -16.95
CA THR A 137 4.40 0.62 -16.30
C THR A 137 3.79 1.04 -14.98
N ILE A 138 4.65 1.46 -14.06
CA ILE A 138 4.27 2.08 -12.79
C ILE A 138 4.39 3.61 -12.85
N ARG A 139 4.48 4.19 -14.06
CA ARG A 139 4.48 5.64 -14.24
C ARG A 139 3.05 6.14 -14.30
N LEU A 140 2.73 7.11 -13.44
CA LEU A 140 1.42 7.76 -13.39
C LEU A 140 1.59 9.28 -13.32
N ASN A 141 1.16 9.97 -14.36
CA ASN A 141 1.22 11.44 -14.37
C ASN A 141 0.19 12.02 -13.38
N GLU A 142 0.31 13.31 -13.09
CA GLU A 142 -0.51 13.99 -12.09
C GLU A 142 -2.01 13.97 -12.41
N SER A 143 -2.38 14.25 -13.66
CA SER A 143 -3.79 14.26 -14.08
C SER A 143 -4.43 12.87 -13.92
N GLN A 144 -3.73 11.82 -14.38
CA GLN A 144 -4.18 10.44 -14.21
C GLN A 144 -4.28 10.06 -12.73
N PHE A 145 -3.29 10.44 -11.93
CA PHE A 145 -3.30 10.19 -10.49
C PHE A 145 -4.53 10.80 -9.83
N GLU A 146 -4.83 12.07 -10.07
CA GLU A 146 -6.01 12.73 -9.47
C GLU A 146 -7.33 12.09 -9.93
N ILE A 147 -7.45 11.72 -11.21
CA ILE A 147 -8.64 11.04 -11.74
C ILE A 147 -8.85 9.68 -11.06
N PHE A 148 -7.82 8.84 -11.01
CA PHE A 148 -7.92 7.52 -10.40
C PHE A 148 -8.06 7.61 -8.88
N TRP A 149 -7.39 8.58 -8.26
CA TRP A 149 -7.48 8.82 -6.83
C TRP A 149 -8.91 9.15 -6.44
N GLU A 150 -9.55 10.10 -7.11
CA GLU A 150 -10.93 10.50 -6.83
C GLU A 150 -11.92 9.36 -7.08
N LYS A 151 -11.73 8.61 -8.18
CA LYS A 151 -12.55 7.45 -8.52
C LYS A 151 -12.46 6.37 -7.43
N LEU A 152 -11.27 6.13 -6.90
CA LEU A 152 -11.03 5.13 -5.86
C LEU A 152 -11.48 5.63 -4.48
N SER A 153 -11.11 6.84 -4.09
CA SER A 153 -11.45 7.45 -2.80
C SER A 153 -12.96 7.54 -2.61
N SER A 154 -13.68 7.97 -3.64
CA SER A 154 -15.14 8.07 -3.62
C SER A 154 -15.80 6.69 -3.44
N ALA A 155 -15.35 5.69 -4.21
CA ALA A 155 -15.85 4.31 -4.08
C ALA A 155 -15.57 3.71 -2.70
N LEU A 156 -14.37 3.92 -2.15
CA LEU A 156 -14.01 3.44 -0.81
C LEU A 156 -14.79 4.16 0.29
N GLY A 157 -14.99 5.47 0.15
CA GLY A 157 -15.79 6.28 1.06
C GLY A 157 -17.25 5.85 1.10
N ALA A 158 -17.84 5.58 -0.07
CA ALA A 158 -19.21 5.06 -0.17
C ALA A 158 -19.37 3.70 0.52
N LEU A 159 -18.38 2.81 0.42
CA LEU A 159 -18.33 1.55 1.16
C LEU A 159 -17.93 1.70 2.65
N GLY A 160 -17.87 2.94 3.14
CA GLY A 160 -17.69 3.27 4.55
C GLY A 160 -16.26 3.22 5.05
N LEU A 161 -15.26 3.37 4.17
CA LEU A 161 -13.88 3.65 4.58
C LEU A 161 -13.76 5.11 5.03
N ASN A 162 -13.04 5.33 6.13
CA ASN A 162 -12.93 6.66 6.72
C ASN A 162 -12.07 7.60 5.85
N LYS A 163 -12.59 8.82 5.59
CA LYS A 163 -11.91 9.83 4.77
C LYS A 163 -10.51 10.19 5.28
N PHE A 164 -10.31 10.33 6.59
CA PHE A 164 -8.97 10.60 7.15
C PHE A 164 -7.98 9.48 6.84
N LYS A 165 -8.41 8.21 6.81
CA LYS A 165 -7.54 7.10 6.40
C LYS A 165 -7.19 7.16 4.91
N ILE A 166 -8.15 7.55 4.07
CA ILE A 166 -7.91 7.73 2.63
C ILE A 166 -6.90 8.86 2.42
N ASP A 167 -7.13 10.01 3.03
CA ASP A 167 -6.25 11.18 2.92
C ASP A 167 -4.84 10.89 3.46
N ASP A 168 -4.73 10.08 4.53
CA ASP A 168 -3.44 9.60 5.05
C ASP A 168 -2.64 8.80 4.00
N TYR A 169 -3.28 7.92 3.21
CA TYR A 169 -2.58 7.26 2.10
C TYR A 169 -2.07 8.26 1.05
N LYS A 170 -2.77 9.39 0.84
CA LYS A 170 -2.33 10.42 -0.13
C LYS A 170 -1.11 11.18 0.35
N MET A 171 -1.00 11.42 1.66
CA MET A 171 -0.01 12.32 2.26
C MET A 171 1.20 11.59 2.85
N ARG A 172 1.02 10.35 3.34
CA ARG A 172 2.08 9.62 4.05
C ARG A 172 3.32 9.42 3.19
N PRO A 173 4.54 9.65 3.68
CA PRO A 173 5.75 9.31 2.94
C PRO A 173 5.78 7.82 2.53
N ILE A 174 6.14 7.50 1.28
CA ILE A 174 6.21 6.11 0.80
C ILE A 174 7.42 5.35 1.40
N GLY A 175 8.41 6.07 1.92
CA GLY A 175 9.60 5.49 2.57
C GLY A 175 9.35 5.01 4.00
N THR A 176 9.92 3.86 4.38
CA THR A 176 9.82 3.31 5.74
C THR A 176 10.65 4.08 6.78
N LYS A 177 11.62 4.91 6.36
CA LYS A 177 12.31 5.90 7.20
C LYS A 177 12.77 7.04 6.31
N ASP A 178 12.41 8.26 6.68
CA ASP A 178 13.09 9.45 6.21
C ASP A 178 14.47 9.50 6.87
N TYR A 179 15.48 8.91 6.20
CA TYR A 179 16.87 8.93 6.66
C TYR A 179 17.47 10.34 6.65
N THR A 180 16.77 11.36 6.12
CA THR A 180 17.23 12.75 6.13
C THR A 180 17.57 13.20 7.54
N SER A 181 16.73 12.88 8.53
CA SER A 181 16.98 13.20 9.94
C SER A 181 18.24 12.51 10.49
N VAL A 182 18.43 11.23 10.16
CA VAL A 182 19.60 10.43 10.58
C VAL A 182 20.89 10.94 9.91
N ILE A 183 20.84 11.28 8.62
CA ILE A 183 21.95 11.84 7.85
C ILE A 183 22.33 13.21 8.39
N GLN A 184 21.36 14.08 8.70
CA GLN A 184 21.61 15.38 9.31
C GLN A 184 22.31 15.24 10.68
N GLN A 185 21.88 14.28 11.50
CA GLN A 185 22.52 13.99 12.78
C GLN A 185 23.95 13.47 12.62
N TRP A 186 24.20 12.61 11.63
CA TRP A 186 25.54 12.13 11.29
C TRP A 186 26.45 13.28 10.85
N VAL A 187 26.01 14.12 9.90
CA VAL A 187 26.78 15.28 9.43
C VAL A 187 27.12 16.24 10.59
N ALA A 188 26.17 16.48 11.49
CA ALA A 188 26.42 17.31 12.67
C ALA A 188 27.42 16.68 13.65
N SER A 189 27.46 15.34 13.73
CA SER A 189 28.42 14.62 14.57
C SER A 189 29.82 14.64 13.98
N ASP A 190 29.95 14.42 12.67
CA ASP A 190 31.23 14.48 11.95
C ASP A 190 31.84 15.89 12.02
N GLY A 191 31.03 16.94 11.92
CA GLY A 191 31.48 18.33 12.10
C GLY A 191 32.17 18.56 13.46
N LYS A 192 31.61 18.01 14.54
CA LYS A 192 32.20 18.11 15.89
C LYS A 192 33.49 17.33 16.03
N ILE A 193 33.61 16.19 15.34
CA ILE A 193 34.84 15.39 15.34
C ILE A 193 35.95 16.14 14.59
N LEU A 194 35.62 16.73 13.44
CA LEU A 194 36.56 17.52 12.64
C LEU A 194 37.09 18.74 13.41
N GLU A 195 36.21 19.45 14.14
CA GLU A 195 36.60 20.58 14.99
C GLU A 195 37.62 20.15 16.06
N LYS A 196 37.31 19.08 16.81
CA LYS A 196 38.23 18.54 17.83
C LYS A 196 39.57 18.09 17.26
N LEU A 197 39.57 17.46 16.07
CA LEU A 197 40.81 17.06 15.40
C LEU A 197 41.67 18.27 15.04
N HIS A 198 41.05 19.37 14.61
CA HIS A 198 41.75 20.61 14.31
C HIS A 198 42.37 21.26 15.56
N ASP A 199 41.65 21.27 16.68
CA ASP A 199 42.15 21.77 17.96
C ASP A 199 43.34 20.95 18.48
N MET A 200 43.24 19.62 18.39
CA MET A 200 44.33 18.72 18.78
C MET A 200 45.57 18.93 17.91
N ALA A 201 45.40 19.04 16.60
CA ALA A 201 46.50 19.30 15.67
C ALA A 201 47.18 20.65 15.97
N SER A 202 46.39 21.68 16.26
CA SER A 202 46.90 23.02 16.61
C SER A 202 47.67 23.00 17.93
N THR A 203 47.16 22.27 18.93
CA THR A 203 47.83 22.09 20.23
C THR A 203 49.13 21.32 20.10
N ALA A 204 49.14 20.25 19.30
CA ALA A 204 50.34 19.45 19.04
C ALA A 204 51.42 20.26 18.30
N ALA A 205 51.02 21.09 17.32
CA ALA A 205 51.94 21.99 16.62
C ALA A 205 52.57 23.00 17.59
N ARG A 206 51.77 23.63 18.46
CA ARG A 206 52.29 24.56 19.48
C ARG A 206 53.27 23.88 20.43
N HIS A 207 52.94 22.70 20.93
CA HIS A 207 53.82 21.95 21.82
C HIS A 207 55.12 21.52 21.12
N HIS A 208 55.06 21.17 19.83
CA HIS A 208 56.26 20.85 19.05
C HIS A 208 57.20 22.05 18.92
N GLU A 209 56.66 23.24 18.62
CA GLU A 209 57.44 24.47 18.56
C GLU A 209 58.04 24.86 19.93
N GLU A 210 57.28 24.71 21.02
CA GLU A 210 57.75 24.97 22.40
C GLU A 210 58.91 24.02 22.79
N VAL A 211 58.80 22.72 22.49
CA VAL A 211 59.87 21.73 22.74
C VAL A 211 61.11 22.03 21.91
N LYS A 212 60.93 22.40 20.64
CA LYS A 212 62.03 22.71 19.74
C LYS A 212 62.80 23.96 20.22
N ALA A 213 62.10 25.01 20.62
CA ALA A 213 62.71 26.21 21.18
C ALA A 213 63.49 25.92 22.49
N GLY A 214 62.94 25.10 23.38
CA GLY A 214 63.62 24.74 24.63
C GLY A 214 64.90 23.90 24.45
N ILE A 215 64.99 23.12 23.37
CA ILE A 215 66.20 22.36 23.01
C ILE A 215 67.28 23.28 22.40
N GLU A 216 66.87 24.31 21.66
CA GLU A 216 67.80 25.28 21.04
C GLU A 216 68.39 26.29 22.06
N GLU A 217 67.72 26.48 23.21
CA GLU A 217 68.17 27.36 24.31
C GLU A 217 69.00 26.64 25.40
N SER A 218 69.15 25.30 25.33
CA SER A 218 69.92 24.47 26.29
C SER A 218 71.30 24.09 25.78
#